data_AF-A0A1F8QUS4-F1
#
_entry.id   AF-A0A1F8QUS4-F1
#
_cell.length_a   1.000
_cell.length_b   1.000
_cell.length_c   1.000
_cell.angle_alpha   90.00
_cell.angle_beta   90.00
_cell.angle_gamma   90.00
#
_symmetry.space_group_name_H-M   'P 1'
#
loop_
_entity.id
_entity.type
_entity.pdbx_description
1 polymer ?
#
loop_
_entity_poly.entity_id
_entity_poly.type
_entity_poly.pdbx_seq_one_letter_code
_entity_poly.pdbx_strand_id
1 'polypeptide(L)'
;ADESEPGTFKDREIMQGNPFQFLEGVAIASYAIGANAAYVYLRGEFWQLAAFLDEKIAQMEEAGFLGENLFGTDYSLRIYTHLGAGAYICGEETALLESLEGKRGQPRVRPPFPPSFGLYGKPTIVNNVETLTNVPLILLNGADWYKSLGTADSAGVKVFSLSGRVRKPGNYELPFGVTFRQLIYEHGGGVQDGRPVKAIMPAGASSSLILVDDKALDTPMDYASVRTLGSDLGSASIIVIDDSVSMDWVINKAIHFFKHESCGKCTPCREGTYWMLNIVERAHNGRGTQADVELLLNVAKQMQGKCLCALGEFSTMAVVTGIERFPQDFKKAVEA
;
A
#
# COMPACT_ATOMS: atom_id res chain seq x y z
N ALA A 1 5.20 -4.10 -8.42
CA ALA A 1 6.05 -4.56 -7.32
C ALA A 1 6.86 -3.41 -6.69
N ASP A 2 6.30 -2.18 -6.67
CA ASP A 2 7.00 -1.03 -6.09
C ASP A 2 6.95 -1.05 -4.56
N GLU A 3 5.81 -1.40 -3.93
CA GLU A 3 5.70 -1.63 -2.48
C GLU A 3 6.42 -0.58 -1.60
N SER A 4 6.27 0.70 -1.94
CA SER A 4 6.90 1.80 -1.20
C SER A 4 6.05 2.29 -0.03
N GLU A 5 4.85 1.75 0.18
CA GLU A 5 3.94 2.13 1.26
C GLU A 5 4.52 1.73 2.63
N PRO A 6 4.70 2.68 3.58
CA PRO A 6 5.23 2.39 4.90
C PRO A 6 4.43 1.30 5.63
N GLY A 7 5.15 0.32 6.19
CA GLY A 7 4.55 -0.82 6.88
C GLY A 7 4.11 -1.97 5.96
N THR A 8 4.31 -1.86 4.64
CA THR A 8 4.04 -2.94 3.68
C THR A 8 5.34 -3.65 3.29
N PHE A 9 5.35 -4.98 3.35
CA PHE A 9 6.53 -5.80 3.00
C PHE A 9 6.14 -7.22 2.54
N LYS A 10 4.91 -7.40 2.05
CA LYS A 10 4.33 -8.67 1.58
C LYS A 10 4.79 -9.04 0.17
N ASP A 11 4.85 -8.08 -0.75
CA ASP A 11 5.22 -8.28 -2.16
C ASP A 11 6.68 -8.70 -2.23
N ARG A 12 7.56 -8.06 -1.44
CA ARG A 12 8.96 -8.49 -1.29
C ARG A 12 9.05 -9.95 -0.88
N GLU A 13 8.34 -10.35 0.18
CA GLU A 13 8.42 -11.71 0.70
C GLU A 13 7.87 -12.73 -0.30
N ILE A 14 6.78 -12.41 -1.00
CA ILE A 14 6.23 -13.24 -2.07
C ILE A 14 7.25 -13.44 -3.19
N MET A 15 7.85 -12.36 -3.69
CA MET A 15 8.82 -12.46 -4.79
C MET A 15 10.12 -13.17 -4.36
N GLN A 16 10.51 -13.09 -3.09
CA GLN A 16 11.71 -13.76 -2.57
C GLN A 16 11.48 -15.24 -2.27
N GLY A 17 10.37 -15.56 -1.59
CA GLY A 17 10.06 -16.90 -1.10
C GLY A 17 9.27 -17.76 -2.09
N ASN A 18 8.46 -17.15 -2.96
CA ASN A 18 7.60 -17.86 -3.90
C ASN A 18 7.54 -17.17 -5.29
N PRO A 19 8.69 -16.96 -5.96
CA PRO A 19 8.76 -16.25 -7.23
C PRO A 19 8.00 -16.95 -8.36
N PHE A 20 8.02 -18.29 -8.42
CA PHE A 20 7.41 -19.03 -9.52
C PHE A 20 5.88 -18.95 -9.51
N GLN A 21 5.23 -19.05 -8.35
CA GLN A 21 3.78 -18.86 -8.26
C GLN A 21 3.37 -17.44 -8.68
N PHE A 22 4.17 -16.43 -8.30
CA PHE A 22 3.95 -15.07 -8.78
C PHE A 22 4.10 -14.96 -10.31
N LEU A 23 5.19 -15.45 -10.88
CA LEU A 23 5.46 -15.38 -12.32
C LEU A 23 4.46 -16.22 -13.15
N GLU A 24 4.02 -17.37 -12.63
CA GLU A 24 2.93 -18.16 -13.21
C GLU A 24 1.62 -17.34 -13.22
N GLY A 25 1.31 -16.66 -12.13
CA GLY A 25 0.17 -15.74 -12.04
C GLY A 25 0.25 -14.61 -13.08
N VAL A 26 1.44 -14.04 -13.30
CA VAL A 26 1.69 -13.05 -14.37
C VAL A 26 1.43 -13.68 -15.73
N ALA A 27 1.91 -14.90 -15.98
CA ALA A 27 1.74 -15.58 -17.26
C ALA A 27 0.27 -15.90 -17.57
N ILE A 28 -0.47 -16.43 -16.60
CA ILE A 28 -1.90 -16.71 -16.71
C ILE A 28 -2.69 -15.43 -16.98
N ALA A 29 -2.44 -14.37 -16.20
CA ALA A 29 -3.14 -13.10 -16.37
C ALA A 29 -2.85 -12.47 -17.73
N SER A 30 -1.60 -12.57 -18.21
CA SER A 30 -1.21 -12.08 -19.54
C SER A 30 -1.95 -12.83 -20.65
N TYR A 31 -2.04 -14.15 -20.55
CA TYR A 31 -2.77 -14.98 -21.50
C TYR A 31 -4.26 -14.61 -21.53
N ALA A 32 -4.89 -14.44 -20.35
CA ALA A 32 -6.30 -14.10 -20.23
C ALA A 32 -6.68 -12.77 -20.91
N ILE A 33 -5.75 -11.81 -20.97
CA ILE A 33 -5.96 -10.51 -21.63
C ILE A 33 -5.33 -10.40 -23.02
N GLY A 34 -4.69 -11.48 -23.51
CA GLY A 34 -4.00 -11.50 -24.80
C GLY A 34 -2.73 -10.63 -24.86
N ALA A 35 -2.05 -10.42 -23.75
CA ALA A 35 -0.80 -9.66 -23.71
C ALA A 35 0.41 -10.55 -24.04
N ASN A 36 1.29 -10.08 -24.93
CA ASN A 36 2.54 -10.80 -25.28
C ASN A 36 3.78 -10.32 -24.52
N ALA A 37 3.63 -9.29 -23.69
CA ALA A 37 4.68 -8.74 -22.86
C ALA A 37 4.13 -8.36 -21.48
N ALA A 38 4.86 -8.72 -20.43
CA ALA A 38 4.57 -8.31 -19.07
C ALA A 38 5.79 -7.60 -18.47
N TYR A 39 5.54 -6.60 -17.63
CA TYR A 39 6.58 -5.84 -16.94
C TYR A 39 6.38 -5.94 -15.43
N VAL A 40 7.37 -6.49 -14.73
CA VAL A 40 7.44 -6.45 -13.27
C VAL A 40 8.17 -5.18 -12.89
N TYR A 41 7.42 -4.12 -12.56
CA TYR A 41 8.00 -2.86 -12.07
C TYR A 41 8.33 -2.99 -10.58
N LEU A 42 9.62 -3.05 -10.25
CA LEU A 42 10.16 -3.11 -8.89
C LEU A 42 10.65 -1.74 -8.43
N ARG A 43 10.53 -1.44 -7.14
CA ARG A 43 11.20 -0.27 -6.57
C ARG A 43 12.73 -0.38 -6.72
N GLY A 44 13.41 0.75 -6.79
CA GLY A 44 14.85 0.80 -7.03
C GLY A 44 15.67 0.09 -5.94
N GLU A 45 15.18 0.09 -4.70
CA GLU A 45 15.81 -0.57 -3.56
C GLU A 45 15.81 -2.10 -3.68
N PHE A 46 14.99 -2.66 -4.56
CA PHE A 46 14.87 -4.10 -4.82
C PHE A 46 15.76 -4.58 -5.97
N TRP A 47 16.87 -3.90 -6.26
CA TRP A 47 17.79 -4.29 -7.35
C TRP A 47 18.30 -5.75 -7.26
N GLN A 48 18.60 -6.25 -6.05
CA GLN A 48 19.00 -7.65 -5.86
C GLN A 48 17.86 -8.63 -6.16
N LEU A 49 16.63 -8.24 -5.80
CA LEU A 49 15.44 -9.02 -6.06
C LEU A 49 15.07 -9.01 -7.54
N ALA A 50 15.30 -7.90 -8.26
CA ALA A 50 15.15 -7.85 -9.71
C ALA A 50 16.11 -8.83 -10.38
N ALA A 51 17.40 -8.81 -10.02
CA ALA A 51 18.39 -9.76 -10.55
C ALA A 51 17.99 -11.23 -10.25
N PHE A 52 17.50 -11.50 -9.04
CA PHE A 52 16.98 -12.81 -8.68
C PHE A 52 15.77 -13.22 -9.54
N LEU A 53 14.83 -12.30 -9.79
CA LEU A 53 13.68 -12.58 -10.65
C LEU A 53 14.09 -12.77 -12.12
N ASP A 54 15.08 -12.03 -12.62
CA ASP A 54 15.62 -12.24 -13.96
C ASP A 54 16.18 -13.67 -14.12
N GLU A 55 16.89 -14.19 -13.11
CA GLU A 55 17.31 -15.59 -13.09
C GLU A 55 16.13 -16.57 -13.13
N LYS A 56 15.02 -16.27 -12.43
CA LYS A 56 13.83 -17.15 -12.42
C LYS A 56 13.05 -17.08 -13.72
N ILE A 57 12.98 -15.91 -14.34
CA ILE A 57 12.39 -15.73 -15.66
C ILE A 57 13.18 -16.53 -16.70
N ALA A 58 14.52 -16.44 -16.68
CA ALA A 58 15.38 -17.22 -17.58
C ALA A 58 15.19 -18.74 -17.38
N GLN A 59 15.02 -19.22 -16.14
CA GLN A 59 14.70 -20.62 -15.86
C GLN A 59 13.34 -21.05 -16.44
N MET A 60 12.33 -20.19 -16.37
CA MET A 60 11.02 -20.45 -16.98
C MET A 60 11.08 -20.45 -18.51
N GLU A 61 11.91 -19.59 -19.12
CA GLU A 61 12.16 -19.59 -20.55
C GLU A 61 12.87 -20.89 -21.00
N GLU A 62 13.93 -21.31 -20.29
CA GLU A 62 14.65 -22.57 -20.58
C GLU A 62 13.75 -23.79 -20.46
N ALA A 63 12.83 -23.79 -19.50
CA ALA A 63 11.85 -24.86 -19.31
C ALA A 63 10.67 -24.81 -20.30
N GLY A 64 10.60 -23.80 -21.18
CA GLY A 64 9.53 -23.65 -22.17
C GLY A 64 8.19 -23.17 -21.61
N PHE A 65 8.19 -22.55 -20.41
CA PHE A 65 7.00 -21.93 -19.82
C PHE A 65 6.83 -20.45 -20.22
N LEU A 66 7.89 -19.83 -20.73
CA LEU A 66 7.91 -18.48 -21.31
C LEU A 66 8.64 -18.52 -22.67
N GLY A 67 8.49 -17.48 -23.47
CA GLY A 67 9.09 -17.38 -24.79
C GLY A 67 8.08 -17.50 -25.92
N GLU A 68 8.46 -18.19 -27.00
CA GLU A 68 7.73 -18.22 -28.26
C GLU A 68 6.93 -19.53 -28.45
N ASN A 69 5.78 -19.42 -29.10
CA ASN A 69 4.91 -20.55 -29.47
C ASN A 69 4.60 -21.50 -28.30
N LEU A 70 4.18 -20.91 -27.17
CA LEU A 70 3.99 -21.60 -25.91
C LEU A 70 3.03 -22.78 -26.06
N PHE A 71 3.44 -23.94 -25.56
CA PHE A 71 2.68 -25.19 -25.59
C PHE A 71 2.19 -25.60 -27.00
N GLY A 72 2.92 -25.21 -28.06
CA GLY A 72 2.56 -25.51 -29.45
C GLY A 72 1.44 -24.64 -30.02
N THR A 73 1.12 -23.53 -29.36
CA THR A 73 0.16 -22.51 -29.84
C THR A 73 0.90 -21.38 -30.58
N ASP A 74 0.17 -20.41 -31.15
CA ASP A 74 0.73 -19.17 -31.70
C ASP A 74 0.98 -18.09 -30.62
N TYR A 75 0.56 -18.35 -29.38
CA TYR A 75 0.76 -17.43 -28.27
C TYR A 75 2.21 -17.43 -27.80
N SER A 76 2.72 -16.23 -27.50
CA SER A 76 4.08 -16.01 -27.00
C SER A 76 4.03 -14.99 -25.87
N LEU A 77 4.86 -15.15 -24.86
CA LEU A 77 4.93 -14.24 -23.72
C LEU A 77 6.38 -14.03 -23.28
N ARG A 78 6.77 -12.77 -23.13
CA ARG A 78 8.03 -12.37 -22.48
C ARG A 78 7.73 -11.56 -21.22
N ILE A 79 8.46 -11.83 -20.14
CA ILE A 79 8.37 -11.10 -18.89
C ILE A 79 9.67 -10.32 -18.69
N TYR A 80 9.56 -9.04 -18.35
CA TYR A 80 10.70 -8.17 -18.11
C TYR A 80 10.64 -7.61 -16.70
N THR A 81 11.76 -7.60 -15.98
CA THR A 81 11.88 -6.75 -14.79
C THR A 81 12.19 -5.32 -15.21
N HIS A 82 11.72 -4.35 -14.41
CA HIS A 82 12.07 -2.95 -14.57
C HIS A 82 12.28 -2.33 -13.20
N LEU A 83 13.40 -1.64 -13.02
CA LEU A 83 13.72 -0.97 -11.76
C LEU A 83 13.29 0.50 -11.80
N GLY A 84 12.46 0.88 -10.83
CA GLY A 84 12.24 2.27 -10.45
C GLY A 84 13.47 2.87 -9.76
N ALA A 85 13.31 4.08 -9.22
CA ALA A 85 14.40 4.85 -8.63
C ALA A 85 14.08 5.42 -7.24
N GLY A 86 13.31 4.66 -6.44
CA GLY A 86 13.00 5.01 -5.04
C GLY A 86 11.97 6.14 -4.91
N ALA A 87 10.85 6.04 -5.63
CA ALA A 87 9.78 7.03 -5.59
C ALA A 87 8.43 6.34 -5.34
N TYR A 88 7.84 6.54 -4.17
CA TYR A 88 6.57 5.96 -3.77
C TYR A 88 5.44 6.27 -4.74
N ILE A 89 5.43 7.47 -5.30
CA ILE A 89 4.42 7.88 -6.28
C ILE A 89 4.44 7.00 -7.54
N CYS A 90 5.56 6.37 -7.89
CA CYS A 90 5.62 5.42 -9.00
C CYS A 90 4.91 4.09 -8.70
N GLY A 91 4.46 3.85 -7.46
CA GLY A 91 3.52 2.79 -7.12
C GLY A 91 2.08 3.08 -7.56
N GLU A 92 1.72 4.35 -7.85
CA GLU A 92 0.42 4.69 -8.42
C GLU A 92 0.34 4.21 -9.87
N GLU A 93 -0.79 3.60 -10.23
CA GLU A 93 -1.03 2.92 -11.50
C GLU A 93 -0.57 3.71 -12.74
N THR A 94 -0.93 4.99 -12.86
CA THR A 94 -0.58 5.78 -14.05
C THR A 94 0.81 6.40 -14.01
N ALA A 95 1.32 6.71 -12.81
CA ALA A 95 2.70 7.15 -12.61
C ALA A 95 3.69 6.03 -12.91
N LEU A 96 3.34 4.78 -12.55
CA LEU A 96 4.11 3.58 -12.89
C LEU A 96 4.33 3.47 -14.40
N LEU A 97 3.27 3.69 -15.18
CA LEU A 97 3.34 3.65 -16.65
C LEU A 97 4.23 4.76 -17.20
N GLU A 98 4.11 5.99 -16.70
CA GLU A 98 5.00 7.09 -17.11
C GLU A 98 6.46 6.81 -16.77
N SER A 99 6.73 6.22 -15.59
CA SER A 99 8.08 5.82 -15.19
C SER A 99 8.64 4.71 -16.08
N LEU A 100 7.84 3.68 -16.41
CA LEU A 100 8.20 2.62 -17.36
C LEU A 100 8.53 3.19 -18.75
N GLU A 101 7.84 4.23 -19.17
CA GLU A 101 8.07 4.92 -20.45
C GLU A 101 9.32 5.83 -20.43
N GLY A 102 10.09 5.84 -19.34
CA GLY A 102 11.30 6.65 -19.19
C GLY A 102 11.02 8.14 -18.91
N LYS A 103 9.77 8.49 -18.57
CA LYS A 103 9.40 9.84 -18.15
C LYS A 103 9.49 9.97 -16.63
N ARG A 104 9.26 11.17 -16.12
CA ARG A 104 9.08 11.37 -14.67
C ARG A 104 7.82 10.64 -14.23
N GLY A 105 7.86 9.94 -13.09
CA GLY A 105 6.73 9.24 -12.47
C GLY A 105 5.64 10.18 -11.95
N GLN A 106 5.02 10.94 -12.83
CA GLN A 106 3.93 11.85 -12.52
C GLN A 106 2.62 11.26 -13.04
N PRO A 107 1.60 11.06 -12.20
CA PRO A 107 0.33 10.45 -12.60
C PRO A 107 -0.31 11.14 -13.82
N ARG A 108 -0.95 10.35 -14.68
CA ARG A 108 -1.74 10.85 -15.81
C ARG A 108 -3.10 11.36 -15.33
N VAL A 109 -3.63 12.37 -16.01
CA VAL A 109 -5.01 12.79 -15.78
C VAL A 109 -5.92 11.71 -16.37
N ARG A 110 -6.96 11.31 -15.64
CA ARG A 110 -8.00 10.39 -16.12
C ARG A 110 -9.21 11.21 -16.58
N PRO A 111 -9.86 10.91 -17.71
CA PRO A 111 -9.51 9.93 -18.77
C PRO A 111 -8.34 10.38 -19.69
N PRO A 112 -7.69 9.45 -20.45
CA PRO A 112 -8.02 8.03 -20.63
C PRO A 112 -7.50 7.12 -19.52
N PHE A 113 -8.15 5.97 -19.33
CA PHE A 113 -7.77 4.97 -18.33
C PHE A 113 -6.78 3.93 -18.89
N PRO A 114 -5.87 3.37 -18.08
CA PRO A 114 -4.87 2.39 -18.52
C PRO A 114 -5.41 1.18 -19.28
N PRO A 115 -6.56 0.57 -18.93
CA PRO A 115 -7.11 -0.55 -19.70
C PRO A 115 -7.44 -0.21 -21.15
N SER A 116 -7.59 1.08 -21.48
CA SER A 116 -7.82 1.56 -22.85
C SER A 116 -6.56 2.17 -23.47
N PHE A 117 -5.80 2.93 -22.68
CA PHE A 117 -4.60 3.64 -23.11
C PHE A 117 -3.58 3.71 -21.96
N GLY A 118 -2.80 2.64 -21.85
CA GLY A 118 -1.81 2.41 -20.80
C GLY A 118 -0.38 2.55 -21.31
N LEU A 119 0.43 1.50 -21.13
CA LEU A 119 1.85 1.48 -21.43
C LEU A 119 2.09 1.61 -22.94
N TYR A 120 2.90 2.59 -23.36
CA TYR A 120 3.16 2.90 -24.77
C TYR A 120 1.89 3.10 -25.60
N GLY A 121 0.83 3.59 -24.97
CA GLY A 121 -0.48 3.81 -25.59
C GLY A 121 -1.25 2.52 -25.93
N LYS A 122 -0.85 1.37 -25.39
CA LYS A 122 -1.58 0.10 -25.53
C LYS A 122 -2.48 -0.16 -24.32
N PRO A 123 -3.58 -0.92 -24.48
CA PRO A 123 -4.34 -1.46 -23.34
C PRO A 123 -3.40 -2.13 -22.34
N THR A 124 -3.45 -1.74 -21.07
CA THR A 124 -2.58 -2.31 -20.03
C THR A 124 -3.35 -2.42 -18.74
N ILE A 125 -3.25 -3.59 -18.11
CA ILE A 125 -3.78 -3.83 -16.76
C ILE A 125 -2.60 -3.79 -15.78
N VAL A 126 -2.77 -3.08 -14.68
CA VAL A 126 -1.80 -3.04 -13.57
C VAL A 126 -2.39 -3.78 -12.39
N ASN A 127 -1.70 -4.81 -11.91
CA ASN A 127 -2.09 -5.56 -10.72
C ASN A 127 -0.93 -5.60 -9.71
N ASN A 128 -1.29 -5.69 -8.44
CA ASN A 128 -0.33 -5.90 -7.37
C ASN A 128 0.24 -7.35 -7.43
N VAL A 129 1.43 -7.55 -6.87
CA VAL A 129 2.11 -8.86 -6.81
C VAL A 129 1.22 -9.89 -6.13
N GLU A 130 0.69 -9.58 -4.95
CA GLU A 130 -0.19 -10.48 -4.20
C GLU A 130 -1.42 -10.91 -5.01
N THR A 131 -2.05 -9.99 -5.74
CA THR A 131 -3.21 -10.30 -6.58
C THR A 131 -2.86 -11.35 -7.63
N LEU A 132 -1.74 -11.18 -8.33
CA LEU A 132 -1.31 -12.11 -9.37
C LEU A 132 -0.87 -13.46 -8.76
N THR A 133 -0.22 -13.46 -7.60
CA THR A 133 0.18 -14.69 -6.90
C THR A 133 -1.00 -15.56 -6.47
N ASN A 134 -2.19 -14.99 -6.29
CA ASN A 134 -3.40 -15.78 -5.98
C ASN A 134 -3.97 -16.50 -7.23
N VAL A 135 -3.67 -16.04 -8.44
CA VAL A 135 -4.28 -16.53 -9.69
C VAL A 135 -4.06 -18.02 -9.95
N PRO A 136 -2.85 -18.60 -9.80
CA PRO A 136 -2.63 -20.03 -10.07
C PRO A 136 -3.50 -20.94 -9.20
N LEU A 137 -3.59 -20.65 -7.89
CA LEU A 137 -4.39 -21.45 -6.96
C LEU A 137 -5.90 -21.30 -7.21
N ILE A 138 -6.34 -20.13 -7.66
CA ILE A 138 -7.74 -19.91 -8.08
C ILE A 138 -8.07 -20.78 -9.30
N LEU A 139 -7.19 -20.85 -10.29
CA LEU A 139 -7.42 -21.71 -11.46
C LEU A 139 -7.39 -23.20 -11.09
N LEU A 140 -6.47 -23.61 -10.22
CA LEU A 140 -6.30 -25.00 -9.84
C LEU A 140 -7.49 -25.53 -9.03
N ASN A 141 -7.99 -24.75 -8.07
CA ASN A 141 -9.03 -25.18 -7.13
C ASN A 141 -10.44 -24.69 -7.50
N GLY A 142 -10.54 -23.75 -8.44
CA GLY A 142 -11.79 -23.12 -8.86
C GLY A 142 -12.17 -21.88 -8.05
N ALA A 143 -13.00 -21.02 -8.65
CA ALA A 143 -13.43 -19.76 -8.06
C ALA A 143 -14.26 -19.94 -6.77
N ASP A 144 -15.05 -21.01 -6.67
CA ASP A 144 -15.88 -21.30 -5.49
C ASP A 144 -15.03 -21.67 -4.28
N TRP A 145 -13.90 -22.35 -4.49
CA TRP A 145 -12.92 -22.60 -3.42
C TRP A 145 -12.38 -21.27 -2.88
N TYR A 146 -11.94 -20.36 -3.75
CA TYR A 146 -11.41 -19.08 -3.29
C TYR A 146 -12.46 -18.23 -2.56
N LYS A 147 -13.71 -18.25 -3.05
CA LYS A 147 -14.86 -17.58 -2.41
C LYS A 147 -15.34 -18.23 -1.12
N SER A 148 -14.97 -19.49 -0.87
CA SER A 148 -15.24 -20.15 0.41
C SER A 148 -14.35 -19.62 1.54
N LEU A 149 -13.27 -18.92 1.19
CA LEU A 149 -12.38 -18.22 2.11
C LEU A 149 -12.81 -16.76 2.23
N GLY A 150 -12.58 -16.15 3.39
CA GLY A 150 -12.86 -14.74 3.62
C GLY A 150 -14.30 -14.46 4.04
N THR A 151 -14.80 -13.28 3.68
CA THR A 151 -16.19 -12.85 3.95
C THR A 151 -17.00 -12.79 2.66
N ALA A 152 -18.32 -12.65 2.77
CA ALA A 152 -19.22 -12.56 1.61
C ALA A 152 -18.85 -11.40 0.66
N ASP A 153 -18.41 -10.27 1.22
CA ASP A 153 -18.04 -9.07 0.47
C ASP A 153 -16.53 -8.98 0.19
N SER A 154 -15.72 -9.89 0.73
CA SER A 154 -14.26 -9.92 0.56
C SER A 154 -13.79 -11.37 0.56
N ALA A 155 -13.88 -12.00 -0.61
CA ALA A 155 -13.46 -13.38 -0.82
C ALA A 155 -11.94 -13.52 -0.80
N GLY A 156 -11.48 -14.69 -0.35
CA GLY A 156 -10.08 -15.09 -0.40
C GLY A 156 -9.28 -14.79 0.86
N VAL A 157 -7.97 -14.76 0.66
CA VAL A 157 -6.95 -14.50 1.68
C VAL A 157 -6.27 -13.17 1.40
N LYS A 158 -5.68 -12.62 2.46
CA LYS A 158 -4.88 -11.41 2.44
C LYS A 158 -3.60 -11.65 3.22
N VAL A 159 -2.48 -11.16 2.71
CA VAL A 159 -1.23 -11.09 3.46
C VAL A 159 -1.23 -9.79 4.26
N PHE A 160 -1.48 -9.90 5.56
CA PHE A 160 -1.44 -8.78 6.51
C PHE A 160 0.00 -8.51 6.94
N SER A 161 0.54 -7.34 6.58
CA SER A 161 1.87 -6.89 7.03
C SER A 161 1.73 -6.22 8.40
N LEU A 162 2.00 -6.96 9.48
CA LEU A 162 1.89 -6.47 10.85
C LEU A 162 3.19 -5.83 11.32
N SER A 163 3.14 -4.57 11.74
CA SER A 163 4.31 -3.80 12.18
C SER A 163 3.97 -2.81 13.32
N GLY A 164 4.96 -1.99 13.72
CA GLY A 164 4.83 -1.05 14.83
C GLY A 164 5.15 -1.69 16.18
N ARG A 165 4.39 -1.35 17.22
CA ARG A 165 4.66 -1.72 18.62
C ARG A 165 4.18 -3.14 18.98
N VAL A 166 4.35 -4.11 18.09
CA VAL A 166 4.00 -5.53 18.30
C VAL A 166 5.22 -6.37 18.67
N ARG A 167 5.00 -7.52 19.33
CA ARG A 167 6.10 -8.41 19.73
C ARG A 167 6.63 -9.26 18.57
N LYS A 168 5.75 -9.68 17.66
CA LYS A 168 6.09 -10.46 16.47
C LYS A 168 5.62 -9.70 15.23
N PRO A 169 6.38 -8.71 14.74
CA PRO A 169 6.10 -8.12 13.44
C PRO A 169 6.41 -9.13 12.32
N GLY A 170 5.65 -9.10 11.24
CA GLY A 170 5.77 -10.05 10.15
C GLY A 170 4.59 -10.02 9.19
N ASN A 171 4.67 -10.82 8.12
CA ASN A 171 3.57 -11.04 7.21
C ASN A 171 2.76 -12.27 7.66
N TYR A 172 1.44 -12.12 7.65
CA TYR A 172 0.51 -13.17 8.05
C TYR A 172 -0.53 -13.35 6.95
N GLU A 173 -0.50 -14.48 6.24
CA GLU A 173 -1.54 -14.84 5.27
C GLU A 173 -2.74 -15.43 6.01
N LEU A 174 -3.85 -14.70 5.98
CA LEU A 174 -5.08 -15.04 6.71
C LEU A 174 -6.30 -14.77 5.82
N PRO A 175 -7.41 -15.50 6.00
CA PRO A 175 -8.65 -15.17 5.31
C PRO A 175 -9.14 -13.77 5.72
N PHE A 176 -9.79 -13.06 4.80
CA PHE A 176 -10.51 -11.84 5.18
C PHE A 176 -11.52 -12.13 6.30
N GLY A 177 -11.73 -11.14 7.17
CA GLY A 177 -12.66 -11.26 8.30
C GLY A 177 -12.01 -11.70 9.62
N VAL A 178 -10.74 -12.11 9.63
CA VAL A 178 -9.96 -12.16 10.88
C VAL A 178 -9.94 -10.78 11.52
N THR A 179 -10.11 -10.69 12.83
CA THR A 179 -10.22 -9.40 13.53
C THR A 179 -8.84 -8.79 13.82
N PHE A 180 -8.80 -7.47 14.06
CA PHE A 180 -7.57 -6.81 14.53
C PHE A 180 -7.04 -7.45 15.82
N ARG A 181 -7.92 -7.89 16.74
CA ARG A 181 -7.55 -8.57 17.98
C ARG A 181 -6.81 -9.87 17.70
N GLN A 182 -7.34 -10.69 16.81
CA GLN A 182 -6.73 -11.97 16.44
C GLN A 182 -5.35 -11.73 15.81
N LEU A 183 -5.24 -10.81 14.84
CA LEU A 183 -3.95 -10.48 14.23
C LEU A 183 -2.93 -9.98 15.27
N ILE A 184 -3.30 -9.04 16.13
CA ILE A 184 -2.37 -8.38 17.05
C ILE A 184 -1.98 -9.33 18.19
N TYR A 185 -2.94 -9.99 18.83
CA TYR A 185 -2.70 -10.73 20.06
C TYR A 185 -2.42 -12.22 19.83
N GLU A 186 -3.14 -12.88 18.91
CA GLU A 186 -2.94 -14.31 18.65
C GLU A 186 -1.72 -14.54 17.74
N HIS A 187 -1.66 -13.82 16.61
CA HIS A 187 -0.58 -13.98 15.63
C HIS A 187 0.65 -13.12 15.96
N GLY A 188 0.43 -11.84 16.29
CA GLY A 188 1.48 -10.87 16.62
C GLY A 188 2.05 -10.97 18.04
N GLY A 189 1.50 -11.84 18.89
CA GLY A 189 1.96 -12.06 20.26
C GLY A 189 1.70 -10.89 21.22
N GLY A 190 0.83 -9.95 20.83
CA GLY A 190 0.47 -8.76 21.59
C GLY A 190 1.44 -7.60 21.40
N VAL A 191 1.20 -6.54 22.18
CA VAL A 191 1.97 -5.29 22.16
C VAL A 191 3.25 -5.41 22.97
N GLN A 192 4.29 -4.70 22.56
CA GLN A 192 5.55 -4.57 23.31
C GLN A 192 5.28 -4.04 24.72
N ASP A 193 6.07 -4.52 25.69
CA ASP A 193 5.99 -4.11 27.11
C ASP A 193 4.62 -4.32 27.79
N GLY A 194 3.67 -5.03 27.14
CA GLY A 194 2.32 -5.24 27.66
C GLY A 194 1.45 -3.98 27.65
N ARG A 195 1.84 -2.98 26.87
CA ARG A 195 1.12 -1.70 26.77
C ARG A 195 -0.21 -1.85 26.01
N PRO A 196 -1.21 -0.99 26.28
CA PRO A 196 -2.44 -0.99 25.50
C PRO A 196 -2.19 -0.44 24.09
N VAL A 197 -2.94 -0.96 23.11
CA VAL A 197 -3.01 -0.35 21.77
C VAL A 197 -3.78 0.96 21.88
N LYS A 198 -3.21 2.04 21.35
CA LYS A 198 -3.83 3.37 21.30
C LYS A 198 -4.45 3.67 19.95
N ALA A 199 -3.74 3.33 18.87
CA ALA A 199 -4.18 3.59 17.51
C ALA A 199 -3.73 2.48 16.55
N ILE A 200 -4.48 2.30 15.47
CA ILE A 200 -4.12 1.40 14.37
C ILE A 200 -4.16 2.18 13.05
N MET A 201 -3.13 2.01 12.22
CA MET A 201 -3.15 2.42 10.81
C MET A 201 -3.32 1.15 9.96
N PRO A 202 -4.52 0.89 9.40
CA PRO A 202 -4.81 -0.37 8.71
C PRO A 202 -4.26 -0.50 7.28
N ALA A 203 -3.78 0.59 6.67
CA ALA A 203 -3.18 0.58 5.33
C ALA A 203 -1.88 1.39 5.26
N GLY A 204 -1.01 1.20 6.23
CA GLY A 204 0.25 1.93 6.31
C GLY A 204 0.03 3.41 6.58
N ALA A 205 0.96 4.24 6.14
CA ALA A 205 0.88 5.69 6.28
C ALA A 205 -0.30 6.31 5.51
N SER A 206 -0.81 5.63 4.48
CA SER A 206 -1.91 6.08 3.63
C SER A 206 -3.31 5.93 4.23
N SER A 207 -3.41 5.50 5.50
CA SER A 207 -4.70 5.27 6.16
C SER A 207 -5.04 6.32 7.23
N SER A 208 -6.34 6.40 7.53
CA SER A 208 -6.85 7.10 8.69
C SER A 208 -6.48 6.34 9.97
N LEU A 209 -6.11 7.07 11.02
CA LEU A 209 -5.83 6.53 12.34
C LEU A 209 -7.12 6.04 13.00
N ILE A 210 -7.23 4.74 13.24
CA ILE A 210 -8.33 4.16 14.01
C ILE A 210 -8.05 4.37 15.49
N LEU A 211 -8.98 5.01 16.21
CA LEU A 211 -8.98 5.04 17.67
C LEU A 211 -9.35 3.66 18.17
N VAL A 212 -8.51 3.08 19.04
CA VAL A 212 -8.73 1.71 19.50
C VAL A 212 -9.62 1.65 20.74
N ASP A 213 -10.73 0.94 20.59
CA ASP A 213 -11.58 0.41 21.64
C ASP A 213 -11.85 -1.09 21.37
N ASP A 214 -12.65 -1.76 22.22
CA ASP A 214 -12.98 -3.17 22.02
C ASP A 214 -13.70 -3.41 20.69
N LYS A 215 -14.57 -2.49 20.27
CA LYS A 215 -15.25 -2.59 18.97
C LYS A 215 -14.26 -2.57 17.82
N ALA A 216 -13.27 -1.67 17.84
CA ALA A 216 -12.23 -1.57 16.83
C ALA A 216 -11.38 -2.84 16.81
N LEU A 217 -10.98 -3.38 17.97
CA LEU A 217 -10.22 -4.63 18.04
C LEU A 217 -11.01 -5.84 17.51
N ASP A 218 -12.31 -5.90 17.79
CA ASP A 218 -13.18 -7.00 17.36
C ASP A 218 -13.77 -6.79 15.96
N THR A 219 -13.42 -5.71 15.28
CA THR A 219 -13.85 -5.46 13.90
C THR A 219 -13.15 -6.44 12.95
N PRO A 220 -13.89 -7.18 12.11
CA PRO A 220 -13.34 -8.02 11.06
C PRO A 220 -12.50 -7.19 10.08
N MET A 221 -11.32 -7.67 9.72
CA MET A 221 -10.48 -7.03 8.72
C MET A 221 -10.93 -7.46 7.32
N ASP A 222 -11.92 -6.73 6.80
CA ASP A 222 -12.36 -6.74 5.41
C ASP A 222 -12.65 -5.31 4.95
N TYR A 223 -12.82 -5.08 3.64
CA TYR A 223 -12.95 -3.73 3.11
C TYR A 223 -14.21 -3.00 3.60
N ALA A 224 -15.32 -3.71 3.83
CA ALA A 224 -16.57 -3.09 4.25
C ALA A 224 -16.57 -2.78 5.75
N SER A 225 -16.13 -3.73 6.56
CA SER A 225 -16.07 -3.64 8.02
C SER A 225 -15.11 -2.54 8.49
N VAL A 226 -13.90 -2.46 7.90
CA VAL A 226 -12.91 -1.43 8.29
C VAL A 226 -13.40 -0.02 7.95
N ARG A 227 -14.16 0.16 6.86
CA ARG A 227 -14.80 1.44 6.51
C ARG A 227 -15.77 1.94 7.57
N THR A 228 -16.40 1.05 8.34
CA THR A 228 -17.28 1.45 9.45
C THR A 228 -16.53 2.12 10.61
N LEU A 229 -15.19 1.96 10.67
CA LEU A 229 -14.30 2.65 11.60
C LEU A 229 -13.76 3.99 11.04
N GLY A 230 -14.27 4.41 9.87
CA GLY A 230 -13.81 5.61 9.18
C GLY A 230 -12.34 5.52 8.75
N SER A 231 -11.92 4.35 8.27
CA SER A 231 -10.60 4.09 7.68
C SER A 231 -10.73 3.06 6.56
N ASP A 232 -9.64 2.77 5.84
CA ASP A 232 -9.62 1.82 4.73
C ASP A 232 -8.54 0.76 4.97
N LEU A 233 -8.81 -0.49 4.58
CA LEU A 233 -7.85 -1.59 4.75
C LEU A 233 -6.68 -1.53 3.74
N GLY A 234 -6.88 -0.93 2.56
CA GLY A 234 -5.85 -0.74 1.54
C GLY A 234 -4.97 -1.98 1.28
N SER A 235 -3.65 -1.85 1.42
CA SER A 235 -2.68 -2.94 1.26
C SER A 235 -2.67 -3.95 2.41
N ALA A 236 -3.46 -3.74 3.47
CA ALA A 236 -3.45 -4.48 4.73
C ALA A 236 -2.11 -4.43 5.49
N SER A 237 -1.42 -3.29 5.39
CA SER A 237 -0.25 -2.97 6.21
C SER A 237 -0.69 -2.39 7.54
N ILE A 238 -0.74 -3.24 8.57
CA ILE A 238 -1.25 -2.91 9.89
C ILE A 238 -0.11 -2.36 10.74
N ILE A 239 -0.09 -1.05 10.98
CA ILE A 239 0.84 -0.42 11.93
C ILE A 239 0.12 -0.24 13.27
N VAL A 240 0.60 -0.95 14.29
CA VAL A 240 0.06 -0.86 15.66
C VAL A 240 0.82 0.21 16.44
N ILE A 241 0.10 1.13 17.05
CA ILE A 241 0.65 2.22 17.85
C ILE A 241 0.15 2.07 19.29
N ASP A 242 1.08 2.01 20.25
CA ASP A 242 0.76 1.92 21.68
C ASP A 242 0.63 3.32 22.31
N ASP A 243 0.30 3.37 23.60
CA ASP A 243 0.15 4.61 24.37
C ASP A 243 1.47 5.34 24.69
N SER A 244 2.63 4.78 24.33
CA SER A 244 3.92 5.46 24.47
C SER A 244 4.18 6.50 23.38
N VAL A 245 3.46 6.40 22.26
CA VAL A 245 3.67 7.25 21.08
C VAL A 245 2.62 8.37 21.04
N SER A 246 3.08 9.59 20.80
CA SER A 246 2.22 10.76 20.63
C SER A 246 1.84 10.95 19.15
N MET A 247 0.57 11.28 18.88
CA MET A 247 0.04 11.38 17.52
C MET A 247 0.64 12.54 16.72
N ASP A 248 1.13 13.59 17.37
CA ASP A 248 1.88 14.66 16.71
C ASP A 248 3.15 14.12 16.04
N TRP A 249 3.87 13.20 16.69
CA TRP A 249 5.04 12.54 16.11
C TRP A 249 4.65 11.65 14.94
N VAL A 250 3.58 10.86 15.08
CA VAL A 250 3.08 9.97 14.00
C VAL A 250 2.72 10.79 12.76
N ILE A 251 1.96 11.86 12.95
CA ILE A 251 1.54 12.76 11.87
C ILE A 251 2.75 13.49 11.27
N ASN A 252 3.71 13.93 12.08
CA ASN A 252 4.96 14.51 11.58
C ASN A 252 5.69 13.55 10.63
N LYS A 253 5.81 12.27 11.00
CA LYS A 253 6.43 11.24 10.14
C LYS A 253 5.63 10.98 8.86
N ALA A 254 4.31 10.88 8.96
CA ALA A 254 3.45 10.67 7.80
C ALA A 254 3.52 11.85 6.81
N ILE A 255 3.41 13.09 7.29
CA ILE A 255 3.51 14.28 6.45
C ILE A 255 4.90 14.39 5.82
N HIS A 256 5.96 14.14 6.59
CA HIS A 256 7.33 14.17 6.07
C HIS A 256 7.49 13.17 4.91
N PHE A 257 6.98 11.95 5.07
CA PHE A 257 6.95 10.94 4.01
C PHE A 257 6.22 11.44 2.77
N PHE A 258 4.95 11.84 2.88
CA PHE A 258 4.17 12.27 1.72
C PHE A 258 4.70 13.56 1.06
N LYS A 259 5.31 14.47 1.83
CA LYS A 259 6.00 15.63 1.29
C LYS A 259 7.21 15.21 0.47
N HIS A 260 8.00 14.25 0.96
CA HIS A 260 9.18 13.73 0.25
C HIS A 260 8.77 13.01 -1.04
N GLU A 261 7.70 12.22 -0.97
CA GLU A 261 7.23 11.35 -2.03
C GLU A 261 6.25 12.01 -3.03
N SER A 262 5.89 13.27 -2.80
CA SER A 262 5.04 14.01 -3.73
C SER A 262 5.78 14.25 -5.06
N CYS A 263 5.18 13.81 -6.17
CA CYS A 263 5.74 14.10 -7.51
C CYS A 263 5.70 15.58 -7.92
N GLY A 264 5.03 16.42 -7.13
CA GLY A 264 4.95 17.87 -7.32
C GLY A 264 4.06 18.35 -8.48
N LYS A 265 3.25 17.48 -9.10
CA LYS A 265 2.46 17.85 -10.29
C LYS A 265 1.25 18.76 -9.96
N CYS A 266 0.52 18.49 -8.88
CA CYS A 266 -0.64 19.29 -8.50
C CYS A 266 -0.32 20.22 -7.33
N THR A 267 -0.70 21.49 -7.45
CA THR A 267 -0.42 22.53 -6.44
C THR A 267 -0.95 22.18 -5.06
N PRO A 268 -2.20 21.68 -4.89
CA PRO A 268 -2.71 21.34 -3.55
C PRO A 268 -1.83 20.31 -2.84
N CYS A 269 -1.36 19.26 -3.53
CA CYS A 269 -0.44 18.29 -2.95
C CYS A 269 0.96 18.87 -2.72
N ARG A 270 1.55 19.51 -3.74
CA ARG A 270 2.94 20.00 -3.69
C ARG A 270 3.15 21.04 -2.60
N GLU A 271 2.30 22.07 -2.58
CA GLU A 271 2.41 23.17 -1.62
C GLU A 271 1.74 22.81 -0.30
N GLY A 272 0.64 22.05 -0.32
CA GLY A 272 -0.10 21.69 0.88
C GLY A 272 0.69 20.74 1.78
N THR A 273 1.33 19.71 1.24
CA THR A 273 2.20 18.81 2.05
C THR A 273 3.41 19.56 2.64
N TYR A 274 4.01 20.48 1.87
CA TYR A 274 5.07 21.36 2.36
C TYR A 274 4.57 22.26 3.50
N TRP A 275 3.40 22.87 3.35
CA TRP A 275 2.82 23.74 4.37
C TRP A 275 2.45 22.97 5.64
N MET A 276 1.79 21.82 5.50
CA MET A 276 1.48 20.93 6.64
C MET A 276 2.75 20.52 7.38
N LEU A 277 3.85 20.22 6.67
CA LEU A 277 5.12 19.83 7.29
C LEU A 277 5.67 20.95 8.18
N ASN A 278 5.70 22.18 7.68
CA ASN A 278 6.18 23.33 8.45
C ASN A 278 5.34 23.59 9.71
N ILE A 279 4.01 23.41 9.62
CA ILE A 279 3.12 23.62 10.77
C ILE A 279 3.33 22.52 11.81
N VAL A 280 3.31 21.24 11.41
CA VAL A 280 3.46 20.12 12.34
C VAL A 280 4.85 20.09 12.98
N GLU A 281 5.91 20.50 12.27
CA GLU A 281 7.26 20.61 12.84
C GLU A 281 7.33 21.67 13.94
N ARG A 282 6.57 22.78 13.84
CA ARG A 282 6.47 23.74 14.96
C ARG A 282 5.83 23.09 16.18
N ALA A 283 4.68 22.43 15.99
CA ALA A 283 3.97 21.74 17.07
C ALA A 283 4.83 20.65 17.70
N HIS A 284 5.47 19.80 16.90
CA HIS A 284 6.30 18.70 17.38
C HIS A 284 7.53 19.17 18.17
N ASN A 285 8.10 20.33 17.84
CA ASN A 285 9.26 20.89 18.53
C ASN A 285 8.91 21.80 19.74
N GLY A 286 7.66 21.76 20.24
CA GLY A 286 7.23 22.59 21.38
C GLY A 286 7.17 24.08 21.05
N ARG A 287 6.96 24.45 19.78
CA ARG A 287 6.85 25.84 19.30
C ARG A 287 5.52 26.13 18.63
N GLY A 288 4.60 25.17 18.67
CA GLY A 288 3.27 25.31 18.08
C GLY A 288 2.28 25.92 19.06
N THR A 289 1.24 26.50 18.51
CA THR A 289 0.11 27.05 19.25
C THR A 289 -1.17 26.28 18.90
N GLN A 290 -2.24 26.46 19.68
CA GLN A 290 -3.55 25.89 19.33
C GLN A 290 -4.02 26.35 17.93
N ALA A 291 -3.70 27.59 17.54
CA ALA A 291 -4.00 28.11 16.20
C ALA A 291 -3.24 27.37 15.09
N ASP A 292 -2.03 26.87 15.37
CA ASP A 292 -1.28 26.04 14.43
C ASP A 292 -1.97 24.69 14.19
N VAL A 293 -2.51 24.07 15.24
CA VAL A 293 -3.25 22.79 15.12
C VAL A 293 -4.52 22.98 14.29
N GLU A 294 -5.25 24.06 14.54
CA GLU A 294 -6.45 24.42 13.75
C GLU A 294 -6.11 24.71 12.28
N LEU A 295 -5.02 25.44 12.05
CA LEU A 295 -4.52 25.71 10.70
C LEU A 295 -4.10 24.42 9.99
N LEU A 296 -3.39 23.53 10.67
CA LEU A 296 -2.98 22.22 10.11
C LEU A 296 -4.20 21.41 9.67
N LEU A 297 -5.23 21.32 10.51
CA LEU A 297 -6.48 20.65 10.17
C LEU A 297 -7.19 21.31 8.98
N ASN A 298 -7.20 22.64 8.93
CA ASN A 298 -7.81 23.38 7.82
C ASN A 298 -7.10 23.11 6.49
N VAL A 299 -5.76 23.19 6.48
CA VAL A 299 -4.95 22.91 5.28
C VAL A 299 -5.21 21.49 4.78
N ALA A 300 -5.20 20.49 5.68
CA ALA A 300 -5.47 19.10 5.33
C ALA A 300 -6.85 18.93 4.67
N LYS A 301 -7.92 19.47 5.26
CA LYS A 301 -9.27 19.43 4.70
C LYS A 301 -9.38 20.17 3.36
N GLN A 302 -8.63 21.25 3.17
CA GLN A 302 -8.65 22.00 1.92
C GLN A 302 -7.92 21.29 0.76
N MET A 303 -7.03 20.34 1.03
CA MET A 303 -6.36 19.54 0.01
C MET A 303 -7.23 18.39 -0.54
N GLN A 304 -8.13 17.86 0.30
CA GLN A 304 -9.02 16.75 -0.05
C GLN A 304 -9.92 17.08 -1.24
N GLY A 305 -10.06 16.13 -2.15
CA GLY A 305 -10.83 16.21 -3.39
C GLY A 305 -10.22 17.10 -4.49
N LYS A 306 -9.01 17.65 -4.28
CA LYS A 306 -8.41 18.64 -5.20
C LYS A 306 -7.08 18.19 -5.82
N CYS A 307 -6.65 16.96 -5.55
CA CYS A 307 -5.41 16.41 -6.07
C CYS A 307 -5.67 15.50 -7.28
N LEU A 308 -4.66 15.36 -8.14
CA LEU A 308 -4.77 14.54 -9.36
C LEU A 308 -4.79 13.03 -9.08
N CYS A 309 -4.17 12.61 -7.98
CA CYS A 309 -4.08 11.21 -7.57
C CYS A 309 -4.33 11.09 -6.07
N ALA A 310 -4.49 9.84 -5.62
CA ALA A 310 -4.84 9.53 -4.24
C ALA A 310 -3.77 9.91 -3.19
N LEU A 311 -2.49 10.12 -3.59
CA LEU A 311 -1.45 10.60 -2.67
C LEU A 311 -1.87 11.87 -1.94
N GLY A 312 -2.57 12.78 -2.64
CA GLY A 312 -3.12 13.99 -2.02
C GLY A 312 -4.06 13.68 -0.86
N GLU A 313 -4.98 12.73 -1.04
CA GLU A 313 -5.89 12.26 0.02
C GLU A 313 -5.10 11.62 1.16
N PHE A 314 -4.24 10.65 0.83
CA PHE A 314 -3.45 9.87 1.79
C PHE A 314 -2.61 10.77 2.70
N SER A 315 -2.05 11.85 2.14
CA SER A 315 -1.26 12.83 2.89
C SER A 315 -2.03 13.60 3.96
N THR A 316 -3.37 13.58 3.90
CA THR A 316 -4.26 14.31 4.82
C THR A 316 -4.95 13.40 5.84
N MET A 317 -5.11 12.10 5.54
CA MET A 317 -5.95 11.19 6.34
C MET A 317 -5.45 11.05 7.77
N ALA A 318 -4.15 10.79 7.96
CA ALA A 318 -3.54 10.73 9.29
C ALA A 318 -3.63 12.07 10.03
N VAL A 319 -3.52 13.20 9.33
CA VAL A 319 -3.61 14.55 9.90
C VAL A 319 -5.01 14.81 10.46
N VAL A 320 -6.03 14.62 9.62
CA VAL A 320 -7.43 14.87 9.99
C VAL A 320 -7.83 13.97 11.15
N THR A 321 -7.62 12.67 11.00
CA THR A 321 -8.05 11.70 12.02
C THR A 321 -7.21 11.75 13.29
N GLY A 322 -5.92 12.05 13.19
CA GLY A 322 -5.07 12.23 14.36
C GLY A 322 -5.52 13.42 15.22
N ILE A 323 -5.80 14.57 14.62
CA ILE A 323 -6.28 15.75 15.34
C ILE A 323 -7.69 15.53 15.90
N GLU A 324 -8.60 14.98 15.11
CA GLU A 324 -10.00 14.80 15.52
C GLU A 324 -10.18 13.71 16.59
N ARG A 325 -9.41 12.61 16.52
CA ARG A 325 -9.57 11.44 17.40
C ARG A 325 -8.61 11.45 18.60
N PHE A 326 -7.52 12.22 18.53
CA PHE A 326 -6.52 12.30 19.60
C PHE A 326 -6.16 13.74 20.00
N PRO A 327 -7.15 14.63 20.27
CA PRO A 327 -6.89 16.04 20.56
C PRO A 327 -5.98 16.26 21.79
N GLN A 328 -5.99 15.33 22.75
CA GLN A 328 -5.14 15.38 23.94
C GLN A 328 -3.63 15.35 23.64
N ASP A 329 -3.22 14.70 22.55
CA ASP A 329 -1.81 14.63 22.17
C ASP A 329 -1.32 15.98 21.63
N PHE A 330 -2.19 16.71 20.94
CA PHE A 330 -1.89 18.03 20.41
C PHE A 330 -1.87 19.11 21.51
N LYS A 331 -2.77 19.02 22.49
CA LYS A 331 -2.75 19.92 23.66
C LYS A 331 -1.42 19.85 24.40
N LYS A 332 -0.92 18.64 24.68
CA LYS A 332 0.39 18.45 25.31
C LYS A 332 1.54 19.04 24.49
N ALA A 333 1.49 18.94 23.17
CA ALA A 333 2.53 19.44 22.29
C ALA A 333 2.59 20.98 22.21
N VAL A 334 1.47 21.67 22.43
CA VAL A 334 1.38 23.15 22.37
C VAL A 334 1.44 23.83 23.73
N GLU A 335 1.29 23.08 24.83
CA GLU A 335 1.39 23.58 26.21
C GLU A 335 2.77 23.32 26.87
N ALA A 336 3.65 22.54 26.23
CA ALA A 336 5.00 22.18 26.70
C ALA A 336 6.04 23.26 26.39
#